data_AF-A0A7W9Y597-F1
#
_entry.id   AF-A0A7W9Y597-F1
#
_cell.length_a   1.000
_cell.length_b   1.000
_cell.length_c   1.000
_cell.angle_alpha   90.00
_cell.angle_beta   90.00
_cell.angle_gamma   90.00
#
_symmetry.space_group_name_H-M   'P 1'
#
loop_
_entity.id
_entity.type
_entity.pdbx_description
1 polymer ?
#
loop_
_entity_poly.entity_id
_entity_poly.type
_entity_poly.pdbx_seq_one_letter_code
_entity_poly.pdbx_strand_id
1 'polypeptide(L)'
;MDEFDSFDPGLFGIWRDRAAYGDEMPTEDVALADEVRIALEIKSADGGVSASDELRKLLNDMTVEMREQFSTFRKMRESAAGALTDGDDAAQKLARADVKAATDAMSLIVRTLEKVDSLQRQLARDREIEAERVADEGGYGEAKDRLQRLIADKADERAKSLLATWIRNGAASDAEPRRAGTDPPSGTG
;
A
#
# COMPACT_ATOMS: atom_id res chain seq x y z
N MET A 1 5.90 19.81 -37.28
CA MET A 1 5.02 19.32 -36.21
C MET A 1 5.76 19.58 -34.92
N ASP A 2 5.28 20.49 -34.09
CA ASP A 2 6.00 20.92 -32.90
C ASP A 2 5.81 19.88 -31.79
N GLU A 3 6.79 19.72 -30.90
CA GLU A 3 6.78 18.70 -29.83
C GLU A 3 5.51 18.79 -28.96
N PHE A 4 5.03 20.02 -28.76
CA PHE A 4 3.82 20.35 -28.02
C PHE A 4 2.51 19.95 -28.71
N ASP A 5 2.52 19.73 -30.03
CA ASP A 5 1.35 19.29 -30.78
C ASP A 5 1.07 17.79 -30.50
N SER A 6 2.12 17.02 -30.22
CA SER A 6 2.02 15.60 -29.86
C SER A 6 1.93 15.31 -28.36
N PHE A 7 2.24 16.30 -27.51
CA PHE A 7 2.21 16.13 -26.07
C PHE A 7 0.78 15.96 -25.55
N ASP A 8 0.49 14.84 -24.89
CA ASP A 8 -0.79 14.62 -24.23
C ASP A 8 -0.69 14.92 -22.73
N PRO A 9 -1.20 16.08 -22.25
CA PRO A 9 -1.23 16.38 -20.82
C PRO A 9 -2.12 15.40 -20.03
N GLY A 10 -2.97 14.61 -20.71
CA GLY A 10 -3.75 13.51 -20.11
C GLY A 10 -2.92 12.33 -19.59
N LEU A 11 -1.66 12.20 -20.00
CA LEU A 11 -0.74 11.19 -19.47
C LEU A 11 -0.36 11.44 -18.00
N PHE A 12 -0.48 12.69 -17.53
CA PHE A 12 -0.34 13.03 -16.12
C PHE A 12 -1.63 12.69 -15.38
N GLY A 13 -1.64 11.51 -14.77
CA GLY A 13 -2.79 10.95 -14.05
C GLY A 13 -2.99 11.55 -12.66
N ILE A 14 -4.21 11.43 -12.16
CA ILE A 14 -4.55 11.72 -10.76
C ILE A 14 -4.28 10.51 -9.88
N TRP A 15 -3.72 10.75 -8.69
CA TRP A 15 -3.40 9.70 -7.73
C TRP A 15 -4.60 9.42 -6.83
N ARG A 16 -5.09 8.17 -6.85
CA ARG A 16 -6.29 7.71 -6.12
C ARG A 16 -6.07 7.69 -4.60
N ASP A 17 -7.16 7.84 -3.85
CA ASP A 17 -7.19 7.77 -2.37
C ASP A 17 -6.95 6.35 -1.84
N ARG A 18 -7.33 5.31 -2.59
CA ARG A 18 -7.25 3.90 -2.16
C ARG A 18 -6.51 3.07 -3.19
N ALA A 19 -5.68 2.14 -2.70
CA ALA A 19 -5.06 1.12 -3.53
C ALA A 19 -6.14 0.29 -4.26
N ALA A 20 -5.97 0.08 -5.56
CA ALA A 20 -6.94 -0.68 -6.37
C ALA A 20 -6.86 -2.20 -6.15
N TYR A 21 -5.91 -2.69 -5.34
CA TYR A 21 -5.79 -4.10 -5.03
C TYR A 21 -6.73 -4.46 -3.87
N GLY A 22 -7.71 -5.33 -4.13
CA GLY A 22 -8.54 -5.94 -3.08
C GLY A 22 -10.06 -5.88 -3.28
N ASP A 23 -10.57 -5.21 -4.32
CA ASP A 23 -12.03 -5.06 -4.50
C ASP A 23 -12.74 -6.34 -5.01
N GLU A 24 -11.97 -7.37 -5.41
CA GLU A 24 -12.49 -8.54 -6.13
C GLU A 24 -12.30 -9.90 -5.44
N MET A 25 -11.79 -9.96 -4.20
CA MET A 25 -11.66 -11.25 -3.49
C MET A 25 -12.86 -11.46 -2.57
N PRO A 26 -13.86 -12.29 -2.93
CA PRO A 26 -14.95 -12.62 -2.03
C PRO A 26 -14.36 -13.40 -0.87
N THR A 27 -14.42 -12.84 0.33
CA THR A 27 -14.03 -13.58 1.53
C THR A 27 -15.16 -14.59 1.82
N GLU A 28 -14.85 -15.89 1.85
CA GLU A 28 -15.85 -16.96 1.99
C GLU A 28 -16.63 -16.90 3.33
N ASP A 29 -16.08 -16.23 4.34
CA ASP A 29 -16.71 -15.99 5.63
C ASP A 29 -17.15 -14.53 5.76
N VAL A 30 -18.42 -14.29 5.48
CA VAL A 30 -19.04 -12.95 5.47
C VAL A 30 -19.03 -12.30 6.85
N ALA A 31 -19.13 -13.08 7.92
CA ALA A 31 -19.18 -12.55 9.29
C ALA A 31 -17.78 -12.12 9.76
N LEU A 32 -16.76 -12.94 9.49
CA LEU A 32 -15.37 -12.57 9.75
C LEU A 32 -14.94 -11.37 8.87
N ALA A 33 -15.40 -11.32 7.62
CA ALA A 33 -15.14 -10.19 6.73
C ALA A 33 -15.74 -8.89 7.25
N ASP A 34 -16.95 -8.93 7.83
CA ASP A 34 -17.61 -7.76 8.40
C ASP A 34 -16.91 -7.28 9.68
N GLU A 35 -16.55 -8.21 10.59
CA GLU A 35 -15.79 -7.85 11.81
C GLU A 35 -14.41 -7.28 11.49
N VAL A 36 -13.69 -7.90 10.54
CA VAL A 36 -12.38 -7.40 10.09
C VAL A 36 -12.52 -6.05 9.39
N ARG A 37 -13.55 -5.86 8.56
CA ARG A 37 -13.84 -4.58 7.90
C ARG A 37 -14.14 -3.49 8.93
N ILE A 38 -15.01 -3.75 9.90
CA ILE A 38 -15.34 -2.81 10.98
C ILE A 38 -14.09 -2.47 11.80
N ALA A 39 -13.25 -3.45 12.13
CA ALA A 39 -12.01 -3.21 12.87
C ALA A 39 -11.00 -2.37 12.06
N LEU A 40 -10.89 -2.60 10.75
CA LEU A 40 -10.06 -1.79 9.85
C LEU A 40 -10.62 -0.37 9.67
N GLU A 41 -11.94 -0.22 9.54
CA GLU A 41 -12.62 1.07 9.43
C GLU A 41 -12.46 1.92 10.70
N ILE A 42 -12.59 1.31 11.89
CA ILE A 42 -12.36 2.00 13.17
C ILE A 42 -10.89 2.44 13.29
N LYS A 43 -9.94 1.61 12.88
CA LYS A 43 -8.51 1.96 12.91
C LYS A 43 -8.14 3.04 11.89
N SER A 44 -8.82 3.09 10.74
CA SER A 44 -8.69 4.18 9.77
C SER A 44 -9.36 5.48 10.22
N ALA A 45 -10.43 5.42 11.03
CA ALA A 45 -11.13 6.61 11.52
C ALA A 45 -10.36 7.37 12.62
N ASP A 46 -9.46 6.70 13.34
CA ASP A 46 -8.67 7.30 14.43
C ASP A 46 -7.44 8.08 13.93
N GLY A 47 -7.08 7.92 12.66
CA GLY A 47 -6.08 8.73 11.96
C GLY A 47 -6.77 9.85 11.17
N GLY A 48 -6.87 11.05 11.72
CA GLY A 48 -7.37 12.22 10.99
C GLY A 48 -6.66 12.45 9.65
N VAL A 49 -7.23 13.29 8.78
CA VAL A 49 -6.65 13.60 7.46
C VAL A 49 -5.18 13.96 7.63
N SER A 50 -4.29 13.11 7.11
CA SER A 50 -2.85 13.33 7.27
C SER A 50 -2.42 14.53 6.43
N ALA A 51 -1.40 15.28 6.86
CA ALA A 51 -0.83 16.36 6.05
C ALA A 51 -0.37 15.87 4.66
N SER A 52 0.02 14.59 4.56
CA SER A 52 0.37 13.93 3.30
C SER A 52 -0.85 13.69 2.40
N ASP A 53 -2.05 13.52 2.95
CA ASP A 53 -3.31 13.40 2.17
C ASP A 53 -3.72 14.75 1.62
N GLU A 54 -3.63 15.80 2.43
CA GLU A 54 -3.93 17.17 2.00
C GLU A 54 -2.98 17.62 0.89
N LEU A 55 -1.68 17.36 1.05
CA LEU A 55 -0.68 17.67 0.03
C LEU A 55 -0.93 16.89 -1.28
N ARG A 56 -1.30 15.61 -1.19
CA ARG A 56 -1.63 14.81 -2.38
C ARG A 56 -2.85 15.36 -3.11
N LYS A 57 -3.89 15.75 -2.37
CA LYS A 57 -5.10 16.37 -2.95
C LYS A 57 -4.74 17.68 -3.66
N LEU A 58 -3.96 18.54 -3.02
CA LEU A 58 -3.46 19.77 -3.63
C LEU A 58 -2.68 19.50 -4.93
N LEU A 59 -1.79 18.50 -4.93
CA LEU A 59 -1.03 18.12 -6.13
C LEU A 59 -1.93 17.59 -7.25
N ASN A 60 -3.01 16.86 -6.92
CA ASN A 60 -4.01 16.44 -7.90
C ASN A 60 -4.77 17.64 -8.50
N ASP A 61 -5.21 18.56 -7.65
CA ASP A 61 -5.92 19.78 -8.08
C ASP A 61 -5.02 20.61 -9.00
N MET A 62 -3.75 20.79 -8.64
CA MET A 62 -2.75 21.45 -9.48
C MET A 62 -2.56 20.72 -10.82
N THR A 63 -2.50 19.38 -10.84
CA THR A 63 -2.40 18.62 -12.09
C THR A 63 -3.59 18.89 -13.00
N VAL A 64 -4.82 18.89 -12.47
CA VAL A 64 -6.02 19.19 -13.26
C VAL A 64 -5.95 20.60 -13.82
N GLU A 65 -5.67 21.59 -12.98
CA GLU A 65 -5.60 22.99 -13.40
C GLU A 65 -4.51 23.22 -14.46
N MET A 66 -3.31 22.66 -14.28
CA MET A 66 -2.21 22.78 -15.23
C MET A 66 -2.54 22.13 -16.58
N ARG A 67 -3.32 21.04 -16.62
CA ARG A 67 -3.78 20.43 -17.88
C ARG A 67 -4.75 21.35 -18.62
N GLU A 68 -5.63 22.04 -17.90
CA GLU A 68 -6.56 23.03 -18.47
C GLU A 68 -5.80 24.27 -18.99
N GLN A 69 -4.84 24.78 -18.23
CA GLN A 69 -3.97 25.87 -18.65
C GLN A 69 -3.16 25.49 -19.90
N PHE A 70 -2.64 24.26 -19.96
CA PHE A 70 -1.93 23.76 -21.14
C PHE A 70 -2.81 23.79 -22.40
N SER A 71 -4.06 23.31 -22.27
CA SER A 71 -5.05 23.35 -23.36
C SER A 71 -5.34 24.78 -23.81
N THR A 72 -5.41 25.72 -22.87
CA THR A 72 -5.62 27.15 -23.15
C THR A 72 -4.45 27.74 -23.92
N PHE A 73 -3.20 27.55 -23.46
CA PHE A 73 -2.02 28.05 -24.16
C PHE A 73 -1.83 27.40 -25.53
N ARG A 74 -2.16 26.11 -25.69
CA ARG A 74 -2.17 25.46 -27.01
C ARG A 74 -3.10 26.19 -27.99
N LYS A 75 -4.34 26.48 -27.58
CA LYS A 75 -5.30 27.22 -28.41
C LYS A 75 -4.83 28.65 -28.71
N MET A 76 -4.22 29.33 -27.73
CA MET A 76 -3.64 30.66 -27.95
C MET A 76 -2.51 30.62 -28.99
N ARG A 77 -1.63 29.61 -28.92
CA ARG A 77 -0.56 29.40 -29.89
C ARG A 77 -1.10 29.12 -31.29
N GLU A 78 -2.11 28.26 -31.42
CA GLU A 78 -2.77 27.96 -32.70
C GLU A 78 -3.43 29.21 -33.31
N SER A 79 -4.15 29.99 -32.50
CA SER A 79 -4.78 31.24 -32.94
C SER A 79 -3.76 32.29 -33.38
N ALA A 80 -2.68 32.47 -32.61
CA ALA A 80 -1.61 33.41 -32.95
C ALA A 80 -0.86 32.96 -34.21
N ALA A 81 -0.64 31.65 -34.38
CA ALA A 81 -0.06 31.10 -35.60
C ALA A 81 -0.93 31.37 -36.84
N GLY A 82 -2.25 31.29 -36.72
CA GLY A 82 -3.18 31.68 -37.79
C GLY A 82 -3.12 33.17 -38.14
N ALA A 83 -2.91 34.05 -37.16
CA ALA A 83 -2.76 35.49 -37.40
C ALA A 83 -1.47 35.87 -38.14
N LEU A 84 -0.46 34.98 -38.18
CA LEU A 84 0.78 35.20 -38.94
C LEU A 84 0.56 35.23 -40.46
N THR A 85 -0.53 34.64 -40.95
CA THR A 85 -0.80 34.53 -42.40
C THR A 85 -1.62 35.69 -42.96
N ASP A 86 -2.28 36.50 -42.13
CA ASP A 86 -3.36 37.40 -42.59
C ASP A 86 -3.34 38.81 -41.95
N GLY A 87 -2.16 39.35 -41.63
CA GLY A 87 -2.01 40.64 -40.95
C GLY A 87 -0.94 41.56 -41.54
N ASP A 88 -0.97 42.84 -41.13
CA ASP A 88 0.11 43.80 -41.40
C ASP A 88 1.39 43.45 -40.60
N ASP A 89 2.51 44.12 -40.89
CA ASP A 89 3.81 43.82 -40.24
C ASP A 89 3.76 43.98 -38.71
N ALA A 90 2.93 44.88 -38.18
CA ALA A 90 2.77 45.06 -36.74
C ALA A 90 1.98 43.90 -36.12
N ALA A 91 0.89 43.47 -36.75
CA ALA A 91 0.09 42.33 -36.34
C ALA A 91 0.89 41.02 -36.40
N GLN A 92 1.70 40.83 -37.44
CA GLN A 92 2.58 39.67 -37.56
C GLN A 92 3.65 39.65 -36.47
N LYS A 93 4.22 40.81 -36.10
CA LYS A 93 5.18 40.90 -34.98
C LYS A 93 4.55 40.53 -33.65
N LEU A 94 3.33 41.03 -33.39
CA LEU A 94 2.58 40.67 -32.19
C LEU A 94 2.28 39.16 -32.14
N ALA A 95 1.79 38.60 -33.24
CA ALA A 95 1.52 37.17 -33.35
C ALA A 95 2.76 36.29 -33.10
N ARG A 96 3.95 36.70 -33.57
CA ARG A 96 5.20 35.98 -33.26
C ARG A 96 5.55 36.02 -31.78
N ALA A 97 5.33 37.16 -31.12
CA ALA A 97 5.56 37.29 -29.68
C ALA A 97 4.58 36.41 -28.89
N ASP A 98 3.32 36.36 -29.28
CA ASP A 98 2.30 35.52 -28.64
C ASP A 98 2.57 34.03 -28.81
N VAL A 99 2.95 33.59 -30.02
CA VAL A 99 3.38 32.21 -30.27
C VAL A 99 4.54 31.84 -29.35
N LYS A 100 5.54 32.72 -29.23
CA LYS A 100 6.70 32.47 -28.35
C LYS A 100 6.29 32.40 -26.89
N ALA A 101 5.50 33.35 -26.40
CA ALA A 101 5.06 33.39 -25.01
C ALA A 101 4.23 32.15 -24.65
N ALA A 102 3.34 31.72 -25.55
CA ALA A 102 2.55 30.51 -25.36
C ALA A 102 3.45 29.26 -25.31
N THR A 103 4.42 29.12 -26.21
CA THR A 103 5.39 28.00 -26.20
C THR A 103 6.23 27.97 -24.92
N ASP A 104 6.70 29.12 -24.45
CA ASP A 104 7.50 29.22 -23.23
C ASP A 104 6.65 28.84 -21.99
N ALA A 105 5.37 29.26 -21.95
CA ALA A 105 4.42 28.87 -20.90
C ALA A 105 4.11 27.37 -20.93
N MET A 106 3.86 26.80 -22.11
CA MET A 106 3.62 25.36 -22.27
C MET A 106 4.83 24.54 -21.78
N SER A 107 6.05 24.97 -22.10
CA SER A 107 7.29 24.33 -21.63
C SER A 107 7.40 24.33 -20.10
N LEU A 108 7.03 25.44 -19.46
CA LEU A 108 7.02 25.56 -18.00
C LEU A 108 5.98 24.63 -17.37
N ILE A 109 4.79 24.52 -17.98
CA ILE A 109 3.73 23.64 -17.50
C ILE A 109 4.17 22.17 -17.57
N VAL A 110 4.78 21.72 -18.67
CA VAL A 110 5.30 20.34 -18.80
C VAL A 110 6.29 20.03 -17.67
N ARG A 111 7.28 20.89 -17.45
CA ARG A 111 8.28 20.72 -16.38
C ARG A 111 7.63 20.68 -14.99
N THR A 112 6.57 21.48 -14.80
CA THR A 112 5.83 21.51 -13.53
C THR A 112 5.06 20.21 -13.32
N LEU A 113 4.37 19.71 -14.35
CA LEU A 113 3.67 18.42 -14.30
C LEU A 113 4.62 17.25 -14.03
N GLU A 114 5.80 17.23 -14.65
CA GLU A 114 6.85 16.24 -14.35
C GLU A 114 7.29 16.29 -12.88
N LYS A 115 7.44 17.50 -12.32
CA LYS A 115 7.82 17.66 -10.92
C LYS A 115 6.70 17.22 -9.98
N VAL A 116 5.45 17.54 -10.30
CA VAL A 116 4.28 17.09 -9.53
C VAL A 116 4.19 15.56 -9.54
N ASP A 117 4.34 14.91 -10.70
CA ASP A 117 4.34 13.44 -10.79
C ASP A 117 5.46 12.82 -9.93
N SER A 118 6.67 13.38 -10.00
CA SER A 118 7.80 12.95 -9.17
C SER A 118 7.49 13.05 -7.67
N LEU A 119 6.86 14.15 -7.22
CA LEU A 119 6.47 14.34 -5.82
C LEU A 119 5.36 13.37 -5.41
N GLN A 120 4.37 13.13 -6.26
CA GLN A 120 3.29 12.19 -5.96
C GLN A 120 3.81 10.75 -5.85
N ARG A 121 4.76 10.34 -6.72
CA ARG A 121 5.46 9.05 -6.59
C ARG A 121 6.23 8.95 -5.29
N GLN A 122 6.84 10.04 -4.82
CA GLN A 122 7.55 10.06 -3.55
C GLN A 122 6.57 9.91 -2.38
N LEU A 123 5.49 10.69 -2.35
CA LEU A 123 4.46 10.59 -1.29
C LEU A 123 3.84 9.19 -1.21
N ALA A 124 3.68 8.51 -2.35
CA ALA A 124 3.19 7.13 -2.38
C ALA A 124 4.17 6.16 -1.70
N ARG A 125 5.48 6.28 -1.99
CA ARG A 125 6.51 5.47 -1.33
C ARG A 125 6.62 5.77 0.16
N ASP A 126 6.56 7.06 0.53
CA ASP A 126 6.65 7.48 1.93
C ASP A 126 5.47 6.92 2.74
N ARG A 127 4.27 6.85 2.13
CA ARG A 127 3.11 6.17 2.73
C ARG A 127 3.31 4.68 2.91
N GLU A 128 3.88 4.00 1.92
CA GLU A 128 4.13 2.56 1.99
C GLU A 128 5.14 2.23 3.10
N ILE A 129 6.23 3.00 3.19
CA ILE A 129 7.24 2.87 4.25
C ILE A 129 6.63 3.14 5.62
N GLU A 130 5.80 4.19 5.75
CA GLU A 130 5.14 4.48 7.02
C GLU A 130 4.15 3.39 7.42
N ALA A 131 3.39 2.84 6.46
CA ALA A 131 2.49 1.73 6.71
C ALA A 131 3.25 0.46 7.15
N GLU A 132 4.40 0.16 6.53
CA GLU A 132 5.28 -0.94 6.92
C GLU A 132 5.82 -0.72 8.34
N ARG A 133 6.31 0.49 8.64
CA ARG A 133 6.79 0.84 9.99
C ARG A 133 5.68 0.70 11.04
N VAL A 134 4.49 1.22 10.77
CA VAL A 134 3.33 1.10 11.67
C VAL A 134 2.89 -0.36 11.83
N ALA A 135 3.01 -1.20 10.79
CA ALA A 135 2.72 -2.63 10.91
C ALA A 135 3.77 -3.34 11.80
N ASP A 136 5.04 -3.00 11.64
CA ASP A 136 6.14 -3.54 12.45
C ASP A 136 6.05 -3.08 13.92
N GLU A 137 5.77 -1.79 14.16
CA GLU A 137 5.61 -1.21 15.49
C GLU A 137 4.26 -1.58 16.14
N GLY A 138 3.21 -1.76 15.34
CA GLY A 138 1.80 -1.83 15.75
C GLY A 138 1.32 -3.15 16.34
N GLY A 139 2.22 -3.96 16.89
CA GLY A 139 1.82 -5.08 17.75
C GLY A 139 2.17 -6.47 17.23
N TYR A 140 3.08 -6.63 16.27
CA TYR A 140 3.60 -7.97 15.95
C TYR A 140 4.21 -8.65 17.20
N GLY A 141 5.00 -7.91 17.98
CA GLY A 141 5.54 -8.39 19.25
C GLY A 141 4.44 -8.75 20.26
N GLU A 142 3.47 -7.86 20.45
CA GLU A 142 2.38 -8.09 21.40
C GLU A 142 1.46 -9.25 20.97
N ALA A 143 1.17 -9.38 19.68
CA ALA A 143 0.41 -10.48 19.10
C ALA A 143 1.16 -11.81 19.24
N LYS A 144 2.47 -11.82 19.00
CA LYS A 144 3.34 -12.98 19.23
C LYS A 144 3.31 -13.40 20.71
N ASP A 145 3.46 -12.46 21.63
CA ASP A 145 3.44 -12.75 23.07
C ASP A 145 2.08 -13.27 23.53
N ARG A 146 0.99 -12.72 23.00
CA ARG A 146 -0.37 -13.20 23.25
C ARG A 146 -0.59 -14.61 22.73
N LEU A 147 -0.11 -14.91 21.52
CA LEU A 147 -0.16 -16.24 20.94
C LEU A 147 0.66 -17.25 21.75
N GLN A 148 1.86 -16.87 22.19
CA GLN A 148 2.70 -17.71 23.03
C GLN A 148 2.01 -18.04 24.37
N ARG A 149 1.34 -17.07 25.00
CA ARG A 149 0.53 -17.29 26.21
C ARG A 149 -0.61 -18.28 25.96
N LEU A 150 -1.37 -18.11 24.87
CA LEU A 150 -2.44 -19.04 24.50
C LEU A 150 -1.94 -20.47 24.26
N ILE A 151 -0.78 -20.61 23.62
CA ILE A 151 -0.14 -21.92 23.40
C ILE A 151 0.24 -22.55 24.74
N ALA A 152 0.85 -21.78 25.65
CA ALA A 152 1.24 -22.26 26.97
C ALA A 152 0.03 -22.72 27.79
N ASP A 153 -1.02 -21.89 27.86
CA ASP A 153 -2.26 -22.22 28.56
C ASP A 153 -2.88 -23.51 28.00
N LYS A 154 -2.89 -23.66 26.67
CA LYS A 154 -3.46 -24.84 26.03
C LYS A 154 -2.62 -26.10 26.26
N ALA A 155 -1.30 -25.96 26.28
CA ALA A 155 -0.38 -27.04 26.61
C ALA A 155 -0.59 -27.51 28.06
N ASP A 156 -0.76 -26.58 29.01
CA ASP A 156 -1.03 -26.88 30.41
C ASP A 156 -2.38 -27.58 30.61
N GLU A 157 -3.44 -27.11 29.95
CA GLU A 157 -4.74 -27.79 29.95
C GLU A 157 -4.61 -29.24 29.45
N ARG A 158 -3.88 -29.42 28.35
CA ARG A 158 -3.69 -30.74 27.74
C ARG A 158 -2.83 -31.66 28.61
N ALA A 159 -1.78 -31.13 29.24
CA ALA A 159 -0.94 -31.87 30.19
C ALA A 159 -1.75 -32.32 31.41
N LYS A 160 -2.57 -31.43 31.99
CA LYS A 160 -3.47 -31.76 33.11
C LYS A 160 -4.46 -32.85 32.72
N SER A 161 -5.05 -32.76 31.54
CA SER A 161 -5.98 -33.78 31.01
C SER A 161 -5.30 -35.14 30.81
N LEU A 162 -4.10 -35.15 30.23
CA LEU A 162 -3.30 -36.38 30.05
C LEU A 162 -2.90 -36.99 31.39
N LEU A 163 -2.45 -36.19 32.36
CA LEU A 163 -2.12 -36.64 33.71
C LEU A 163 -3.34 -37.24 34.42
N ALA A 164 -4.49 -36.56 34.38
CA ALA A 164 -5.73 -37.08 34.97
C ALA A 164 -6.21 -38.37 34.30
N THR A 165 -5.91 -38.55 33.01
CA THR A 165 -6.20 -39.78 32.27
C THR A 165 -5.22 -40.89 32.66
N TRP A 166 -3.93 -40.59 32.80
CA TRP A 166 -2.91 -41.53 33.27
C TRP A 166 -3.18 -42.01 34.70
N ILE A 167 -3.55 -41.10 35.62
CA ILE A 167 -3.94 -41.45 37.00
C ILE A 167 -5.17 -42.37 36.99
N ARG A 168 -6.21 -42.05 36.19
CA ARG A 168 -7.43 -42.87 36.09
C ARG A 168 -7.18 -44.25 35.50
N ASN A 169 -6.27 -44.36 34.54
CA ASN A 169 -5.93 -45.63 33.90
C ASN A 169 -4.96 -46.48 34.76
N GLY A 170 -4.60 -45.99 35.95
CA GLY A 170 -3.59 -46.57 36.81
C GLY A 170 -2.19 -46.33 36.27
N ALA A 171 -1.22 -46.08 37.15
CA ALA A 171 0.21 -46.09 36.83
C ALA A 171 0.61 -47.51 36.38
N ALA A 172 0.27 -47.87 35.14
CA ALA A 172 0.51 -49.19 34.60
C ALA A 172 2.02 -49.34 34.36
N SER A 173 2.63 -50.07 35.30
CA SER A 173 3.98 -50.65 35.34
C SER A 173 5.17 -49.72 35.60
N ASP A 174 5.38 -49.35 36.86
CA ASP A 174 6.69 -49.64 37.47
C ASP A 174 6.65 -51.10 37.93
N ALA A 175 6.80 -52.02 36.97
CA ALA A 175 7.01 -53.43 37.28
C ALA A 175 8.52 -53.64 37.48
N GLU A 176 8.91 -53.82 38.74
CA GLU A 176 10.23 -54.33 39.12
C GLU A 176 10.65 -55.53 38.23
N PRO A 177 11.92 -55.64 37.81
CA PRO A 177 12.39 -56.84 37.15
C PRO A 177 12.43 -57.97 38.20
N ARG A 178 11.49 -58.93 38.09
CA ARG A 178 11.49 -60.16 38.88
C ARG A 178 12.83 -60.88 38.71
N ARG A 179 13.64 -60.87 39.76
CA ARG A 179 14.65 -61.92 39.97
C ARG A 179 13.93 -63.22 40.28
N ALA A 180 14.04 -64.21 39.41
CA ALA A 180 13.82 -65.60 39.76
C ALA A 180 14.87 -66.43 39.01
N GLY A 181 15.90 -66.82 39.75
CA GLY A 181 16.95 -67.70 39.27
C GLY A 181 16.45 -69.12 39.08
N THR A 182 17.04 -69.79 38.10
CA THR A 182 17.15 -71.25 38.04
C THR A 182 18.48 -71.55 37.37
N ASP A 183 19.51 -71.75 38.21
CA ASP A 183 20.71 -72.53 37.89
C ASP A 183 20.49 -73.97 38.39
N PRO A 184 21.29 -74.96 37.96
CA PRO A 184 21.68 -75.35 36.61
C PRO A 184 21.40 -76.86 36.39
N PRO A 185 21.92 -77.52 35.34
CA PRO A 185 22.91 -78.54 35.69
C PRO A 185 24.15 -78.61 34.78
N SER A 186 25.14 -79.23 35.38
CA SER A 186 26.55 -79.46 35.09
C SER A 186 26.91 -80.44 33.96
N GLY A 187 28.07 -80.17 33.35
CA GLY A 187 29.06 -81.14 32.84
C GLY A 187 28.82 -81.65 31.41
N THR A 188 29.81 -81.99 30.59
CA THR A 188 31.27 -82.11 30.70
C THR A 188 31.76 -82.45 29.28
N GLY A 189 32.93 -81.97 28.87
CA GLY A 189 33.59 -82.38 27.63
C GLY A 189 34.56 -81.35 27.10
#